data_AF-K7ZA60-F1
#
_entry.id   AF-K7ZA60-F1
#
_cell.length_a   1.000
_cell.length_b   1.000
_cell.length_c   1.000
_cell.angle_alpha   90.00
_cell.angle_beta   90.00
_cell.angle_gamma   90.00
#
_symmetry.space_group_name_H-M   'P 1'
#
loop_
_entity.id
_entity.type
_entity.pdbx_description
1 polymer ?
#
loop_
_entity_poly.entity_id
_entity_poly.type
_entity_poly.pdbx_seq_one_letter_code
_entity_poly.pdbx_strand_id
1 'polypeptide(L)'
;MALTLLTAQAATLKNTEDFFKESQTAFEKASKETTFQKKSSVLKTLEKSFEATLDQYEKSNPAEGDEKEQDVARLFYTLEPAFELAKLKEKTKKDCARKKQDVLSGDNQPDEAPTSPNAKEALRWIELLCK
;
A
#
# COMPACT_ATOMS: atom_id res chain seq x y z
N MET A 1 -44.60 8.68 -18.61
CA MET A 1 -43.40 7.85 -18.35
C MET A 1 -42.33 8.77 -17.82
N ALA A 2 -42.00 8.70 -16.54
CA ALA A 2 -40.93 9.50 -15.95
C ALA A 2 -39.60 8.79 -16.21
N LEU A 3 -38.73 9.40 -17.02
CA LEU A 3 -37.35 8.96 -17.17
C LEU A 3 -36.60 9.34 -15.90
N THR A 4 -36.39 8.36 -15.02
CA THR A 4 -35.47 8.51 -13.89
C THR A 4 -34.05 8.46 -14.46
N LEU A 5 -33.45 9.63 -14.66
CA LEU A 5 -32.02 9.76 -14.90
C LEU A 5 -31.30 9.29 -13.63
N LEU A 6 -30.84 8.04 -13.61
CA LEU A 6 -29.80 7.63 -12.67
C LEU A 6 -28.52 8.39 -13.05
N THR A 7 -28.27 9.51 -12.37
CA THR A 7 -26.93 10.08 -12.32
C THR A 7 -26.04 9.06 -11.61
N ALA A 8 -25.35 8.23 -12.38
CA ALA A 8 -24.20 7.51 -11.87
C ALA A 8 -23.21 8.57 -11.38
N GLN A 9 -23.19 8.83 -10.07
CA GLN A 9 -22.05 9.52 -9.47
C GLN A 9 -20.86 8.61 -9.74
N ALA A 10 -20.03 8.98 -10.71
CA ALA A 10 -18.73 8.37 -10.88
C ALA A 10 -18.04 8.51 -9.52
N ALA A 11 -17.87 7.39 -8.81
CA ALA A 11 -17.22 7.40 -7.52
C ALA A 11 -15.81 7.95 -7.74
N THR A 12 -15.47 9.03 -7.03
CA THR A 12 -14.13 9.59 -7.07
C THR A 12 -13.14 8.49 -6.69
N LEU A 13 -12.16 8.24 -7.56
CA LEU A 13 -11.12 7.26 -7.29
C LEU A 13 -10.33 7.65 -6.04
N LYS A 14 -9.89 6.64 -5.28
CA LYS A 14 -9.11 6.86 -4.06
C LYS A 14 -7.80 7.58 -4.41
N ASN A 15 -7.44 8.54 -3.58
CA ASN A 15 -6.14 9.21 -3.64
C ASN A 15 -5.21 8.68 -2.54
N THR A 16 -4.01 9.26 -2.44
CA THR A 16 -3.01 8.88 -1.45
C THR A 16 -3.49 9.05 0.01
N GLU A 17 -4.29 10.07 0.31
CA GLU A 17 -4.84 10.29 1.66
C GLU A 17 -5.81 9.17 2.05
N ASP A 18 -6.67 8.74 1.11
CA ASP A 18 -7.58 7.62 1.30
C ASP A 18 -6.80 6.33 1.59
N PHE A 19 -5.69 6.11 0.89
CA PHE A 19 -4.81 4.97 1.13
C PHE A 19 -4.05 5.04 2.45
N PHE A 20 -3.62 6.22 2.91
CA PHE A 20 -3.05 6.33 4.25
C PHE A 20 -4.07 5.99 5.35
N LYS A 21 -5.35 6.39 5.19
CA LYS A 21 -6.43 6.03 6.12
C LYS A 21 -6.73 4.53 6.09
N GLU A 22 -6.81 3.95 4.89
CA GLU A 22 -7.02 2.50 4.73
C GLU A 22 -5.85 1.70 5.31
N SER A 23 -4.63 2.15 5.04
CA SER A 23 -3.40 1.55 5.57
C SER A 23 -3.36 1.61 7.10
N GLN A 24 -3.69 2.76 7.70
CA GLN A 24 -3.81 2.89 9.16
C GLN A 24 -4.84 1.89 9.73
N THR A 25 -6.01 1.80 9.12
CA THR A 25 -7.08 0.88 9.56
C THR A 25 -6.64 -0.58 9.46
N ALA A 26 -6.01 -0.93 8.34
CA ALA A 26 -5.44 -2.25 8.11
C ALA A 26 -4.31 -2.56 9.11
N PHE A 27 -3.46 -1.58 9.41
CA PHE A 27 -2.37 -1.72 10.36
C PHE A 27 -2.88 -2.01 11.76
N GLU A 28 -3.89 -1.27 12.22
CA GLU A 28 -4.53 -1.51 13.51
C GLU A 28 -5.15 -2.91 13.60
N LYS A 29 -5.80 -3.36 12.52
CA LYS A 29 -6.31 -4.74 12.43
C LYS A 29 -5.18 -5.77 12.50
N ALA A 30 -4.13 -5.61 11.69
CA ALA A 30 -2.99 -6.52 11.65
C ALA A 30 -2.21 -6.53 12.97
N SER A 31 -2.14 -5.40 13.69
CA SER A 31 -1.46 -5.29 14.98
C SER A 31 -2.06 -6.18 16.08
N LYS A 32 -3.33 -6.55 15.93
CA LYS A 32 -4.05 -7.45 16.85
C LYS A 32 -3.85 -8.93 16.51
N GLU A 33 -3.24 -9.22 15.36
CA GLU A 33 -3.01 -10.59 14.90
C GLU A 33 -1.72 -11.18 15.46
N THR A 34 -1.78 -12.46 15.85
CA THR A 34 -0.67 -13.13 16.55
C THR A 34 0.30 -13.87 15.62
N THR A 35 -0.09 -14.15 14.38
CA THR A 35 0.74 -14.91 13.44
C THR A 35 1.11 -14.08 12.23
N PHE A 36 2.27 -14.38 11.66
CA PHE A 36 2.76 -13.74 10.43
C PHE A 36 1.74 -13.88 9.29
N GLN A 37 1.12 -15.04 9.13
CA GLN A 37 0.17 -15.31 8.04
C GLN A 37 -1.10 -14.46 8.18
N LYS A 38 -1.60 -14.24 9.39
CA LYS A 38 -2.78 -13.40 9.62
C LYS A 38 -2.49 -11.92 9.37
N LYS A 39 -1.36 -11.41 9.88
CA LYS A 39 -0.87 -10.06 9.56
C LYS A 39 -0.73 -9.86 8.04
N SER A 40 -0.12 -10.85 7.38
CA SER A 40 0.09 -10.85 5.92
C SER A 40 -1.22 -10.86 5.13
N SER A 41 -2.24 -11.58 5.60
CA SER A 41 -3.56 -11.61 4.96
C SER A 41 -4.24 -10.23 4.96
N VAL A 42 -4.09 -9.49 6.05
CA VAL A 42 -4.58 -8.11 6.13
C VAL A 42 -3.83 -7.21 5.15
N LEU A 43 -2.50 -7.28 5.11
CA LEU A 43 -1.71 -6.46 4.20
C LEU A 43 -1.99 -6.78 2.72
N LYS A 44 -2.19 -8.05 2.36
CA LYS A 44 -2.62 -8.46 1.01
C LYS A 44 -3.99 -7.90 0.60
N THR A 45 -4.85 -7.61 1.58
CA THR A 45 -6.14 -6.96 1.29
C THR A 45 -5.92 -5.49 0.90
N LEU A 46 -5.00 -4.81 1.59
CA LEU A 46 -4.60 -3.45 1.24
C LEU A 46 -3.93 -3.41 -0.15
N GLU A 47 -3.01 -4.34 -0.44
CA GLU A 47 -2.38 -4.48 -1.76
C GLU A 47 -3.42 -4.56 -2.89
N LYS A 48 -4.42 -5.44 -2.73
CA LYS A 48 -5.51 -5.57 -3.72
C LYS A 48 -6.35 -4.31 -3.89
N SER A 49 -6.50 -3.51 -2.83
CA SER A 49 -7.22 -2.23 -2.89
C SER A 49 -6.44 -1.21 -3.70
N PHE A 50 -5.10 -1.20 -3.58
CA PHE A 50 -4.22 -0.41 -4.45
C PHE A 50 -4.33 -0.87 -5.91
N GLU A 51 -4.09 -2.15 -6.18
CA GLU A 51 -4.15 -2.73 -7.53
C GLU A 51 -5.49 -2.40 -8.22
N ALA A 52 -6.61 -2.62 -7.53
CA ALA A 52 -7.94 -2.34 -8.07
C ALA A 52 -8.19 -0.85 -8.34
N THR A 53 -7.52 0.05 -7.62
CA THR A 53 -7.64 1.51 -7.83
C THR A 53 -6.74 1.96 -8.98
N LEU A 54 -5.49 1.48 -9.04
CA LEU A 54 -4.58 1.77 -10.16
C LEU A 54 -5.16 1.26 -11.48
N ASP A 55 -5.72 0.05 -11.50
CA ASP A 55 -6.48 -0.49 -12.63
C ASP A 55 -7.64 0.42 -13.08
N GLN A 56 -8.27 1.15 -12.13
CA GLN A 56 -9.36 2.06 -12.44
C GLN A 56 -8.85 3.41 -12.97
N TYR A 57 -7.71 3.89 -12.48
CA TYR A 57 -7.03 5.06 -13.04
C TYR A 57 -6.66 4.80 -14.51
N GLU A 58 -5.97 3.68 -14.79
CA GLU A 58 -5.58 3.30 -16.16
C GLU A 58 -6.77 3.20 -17.12
N LYS A 59 -7.89 2.64 -16.65
CA LYS A 59 -9.13 2.54 -17.46
C LYS A 59 -9.80 3.90 -17.68
N SER A 60 -9.66 4.82 -16.74
CA SER A 60 -10.32 6.13 -16.78
C SER A 60 -9.52 7.15 -17.58
N ASN A 61 -8.19 7.02 -17.61
CA ASN A 61 -7.29 7.89 -18.37
C ASN A 61 -6.14 7.08 -19.02
N PRO A 62 -6.40 6.39 -20.15
CA PRO A 62 -5.43 5.46 -20.74
C PRO A 62 -4.26 6.14 -21.47
N ALA A 63 -4.27 7.47 -21.63
CA ALA A 63 -3.28 8.18 -22.44
C ALA A 63 -2.03 8.59 -21.65
N GLU A 64 -2.19 9.03 -20.41
CA GLU A 64 -1.11 9.46 -19.50
C GLU A 64 -1.67 9.46 -18.07
N GLY A 65 -0.95 8.84 -17.13
CA GLY A 65 -1.39 8.77 -15.75
C GLY A 65 -1.38 10.15 -15.09
N ASP A 66 -2.52 10.53 -14.50
CA ASP A 66 -2.67 11.84 -13.87
C ASP A 66 -1.84 11.96 -12.57
N GLU A 67 -1.72 13.17 -12.01
CA GLU A 67 -0.93 13.40 -10.80
C GLU A 67 -1.38 12.50 -9.63
N LYS A 68 -2.67 12.20 -9.53
CA LYS A 68 -3.21 11.36 -8.46
C LYS A 68 -2.84 9.90 -8.67
N GLU A 69 -2.92 9.40 -9.89
CA GLU A 69 -2.45 8.08 -10.26
C GLU A 69 -0.96 7.92 -9.93
N GLN A 70 -0.14 8.90 -10.31
CA GLN A 70 1.30 8.88 -10.04
C GLN A 70 1.61 8.89 -8.53
N ASP A 71 0.87 9.66 -7.74
CA ASP A 71 1.06 9.70 -6.29
C ASP A 71 0.62 8.39 -5.61
N VAL A 72 -0.50 7.80 -6.04
CA VAL A 72 -0.97 6.49 -5.56
C VAL A 72 0.02 5.40 -5.96
N ALA A 73 0.49 5.41 -7.21
CA ALA A 73 1.49 4.46 -7.71
C ALA A 73 2.80 4.58 -6.93
N ARG A 74 3.27 5.80 -6.64
CA ARG A 74 4.46 6.02 -5.82
C ARG A 74 4.30 5.43 -4.43
N LEU A 75 3.15 5.61 -3.78
CA LEU A 75 2.88 4.98 -2.48
C LEU A 75 2.86 3.45 -2.59
N PHE A 76 2.18 2.90 -3.59
CA PHE A 76 2.11 1.46 -3.85
C PHE A 76 3.50 0.84 -4.02
N TYR A 77 4.34 1.40 -4.90
CA TYR A 77 5.70 0.89 -5.13
C TYR A 77 6.61 1.06 -3.91
N THR A 78 6.41 2.11 -3.10
CA THR A 78 7.15 2.26 -1.84
C THR A 78 6.79 1.16 -0.83
N LEU A 79 5.53 0.69 -0.84
CA LEU A 79 5.04 -0.40 0.00
C LEU A 79 5.37 -1.80 -0.54
N GLU A 80 5.83 -1.92 -1.77
CA GLU A 80 6.13 -3.20 -2.43
C GLU A 80 7.03 -4.13 -1.60
N PRO A 81 8.11 -3.66 -0.94
CA PRO A 81 8.90 -4.50 -0.05
C PRO A 81 8.09 -5.16 1.09
N ALA A 82 7.06 -4.49 1.62
CA ALA A 82 6.16 -5.04 2.63
C ALA A 82 5.18 -6.05 2.03
N PHE A 83 4.65 -5.77 0.82
CA PHE A 83 3.77 -6.70 0.10
C PHE A 83 4.50 -7.99 -0.27
N GLU A 84 5.71 -7.90 -0.80
CA GLU A 84 6.56 -9.05 -1.10
C GLU A 84 6.85 -9.89 0.14
N LEU A 85 7.12 -9.24 1.29
CA LEU A 85 7.28 -9.95 2.55
C LEU A 85 5.99 -10.71 2.92
N ALA A 86 4.83 -10.07 2.83
CA ALA A 86 3.54 -10.73 3.12
C ALA A 86 3.21 -11.91 2.19
N LYS A 87 3.78 -11.95 0.98
CA LYS A 87 3.62 -13.07 0.04
C LYS A 87 4.39 -14.33 0.45
N LEU A 88 5.40 -14.21 1.33
CA LEU A 88 6.13 -15.36 1.84
C LEU A 88 5.25 -16.26 2.72
N LYS A 89 5.59 -17.56 2.76
CA LYS A 89 4.96 -18.51 3.68
C LYS A 89 5.38 -18.26 5.13
N GLU A 90 6.65 -17.92 5.29
CA GLU A 90 7.30 -17.55 6.54
C GLU A 90 8.37 -16.49 6.25
N LYS A 91 8.72 -15.72 7.27
CA LYS A 91 9.74 -14.68 7.20
C LYS A 91 11.02 -15.15 7.89
N THR A 92 12.18 -14.78 7.36
CA THR A 92 13.45 -14.87 8.08
C THR A 92 13.92 -13.49 8.53
N LYS A 93 14.88 -13.46 9.47
CA LYS A 93 15.55 -12.20 9.85
C LYS A 93 16.23 -11.53 8.65
N LYS A 94 16.76 -12.32 7.72
CA LYS A 94 17.42 -11.82 6.50
C LYS A 94 16.41 -11.16 5.56
N ASP A 95 15.23 -11.73 5.40
CA ASP A 95 14.16 -11.13 4.58
C ASP A 95 13.74 -9.78 5.17
N CYS A 96 13.52 -9.73 6.49
CA CYS A 96 13.18 -8.50 7.21
C CYS A 96 14.25 -7.40 7.04
N ALA A 97 15.53 -7.74 7.24
CA ALA A 97 16.62 -6.78 7.10
C ALA A 97 16.74 -6.27 5.65
N ARG A 98 16.62 -7.17 4.67
CA ARG A 98 16.67 -6.80 3.25
C ARG A 98 15.53 -5.86 2.87
N LYS A 99 14.28 -6.20 3.24
CA LYS A 99 13.12 -5.35 2.90
C LYS A 99 13.17 -3.98 3.57
N LYS A 100 13.70 -3.90 4.80
CA LYS A 100 13.98 -2.62 5.44
C LYS A 100 15.00 -1.81 4.63
N GLN A 101 16.10 -2.43 4.19
CA GLN A 101 17.12 -1.76 3.38
C GLN A 101 16.58 -1.30 2.03
N ASP A 102 15.73 -2.10 1.37
CA ASP A 102 15.11 -1.75 0.09
C ASP A 102 14.31 -0.43 0.22
N VAL A 103 13.51 -0.28 1.29
CA VAL A 103 12.74 0.94 1.56
C VAL A 103 13.65 2.13 1.88
N LEU A 104 14.64 1.94 2.75
CA LEU A 104 15.58 3.00 3.15
C LEU A 104 16.37 3.53 1.95
N SER A 105 16.87 2.62 1.11
CA SER A 105 17.59 2.98 -0.12
C SER A 105 16.69 3.73 -1.10
N GLY A 106 15.42 3.33 -1.24
CA GLY A 106 14.43 4.06 -2.04
C GLY A 106 14.10 5.46 -1.51
N ASP A 107 14.23 5.67 -0.20
CA ASP A 107 14.09 6.99 0.45
C ASP A 107 15.39 7.82 0.45
N ASN A 108 16.44 7.33 -0.23
CA ASN A 108 17.80 7.90 -0.21
C ASN A 108 18.42 7.99 1.20
N GLN A 109 18.02 7.09 2.10
CA GLN A 109 18.55 6.97 3.45
C GLN A 109 19.37 5.68 3.55
N PRO A 110 20.71 5.74 3.62
CA PRO A 110 21.52 4.52 3.62
C PRO A 110 21.34 3.69 4.89
N ASP A 111 21.23 4.33 6.07
CA ASP A 111 21.08 3.66 7.37
C ASP A 111 20.30 4.51 8.40
N GLU A 112 19.62 5.57 7.93
CA GLU A 112 18.89 6.52 8.78
C GLU A 112 17.39 6.19 8.85
N ALA A 113 16.64 6.93 9.68
CA ALA A 113 15.19 6.82 9.69
C ALA A 113 14.59 7.33 8.37
N PRO A 114 13.49 6.74 7.87
CA PRO A 114 12.86 7.23 6.65
C PRO A 114 12.33 8.65 6.87
N THR A 115 12.46 9.47 5.84
CA THR A 115 12.10 10.88 5.81
C THR A 115 10.75 11.08 5.12
N SER A 116 10.49 10.39 3.99
CA SER A 116 9.22 10.51 3.28
C SER A 116 8.06 9.82 4.02
N PRO A 117 6.83 10.35 3.89
CA PRO A 117 5.63 9.69 4.43
C PRO A 117 5.45 8.26 3.91
N ASN A 118 5.74 8.02 2.63
CA ASN A 118 5.58 6.73 1.99
C ASN A 118 6.56 5.70 2.60
N ALA A 119 7.83 6.08 2.75
CA ALA A 119 8.85 5.20 3.33
C ALA A 119 8.59 4.93 4.82
N LYS A 120 8.09 5.92 5.57
CA LYS A 120 7.64 5.74 6.96
C LYS A 120 6.55 4.69 7.06
N GLU A 121 5.54 4.75 6.19
CA GLU A 121 4.44 3.79 6.21
C GLU A 121 4.90 2.38 5.79
N ALA A 122 5.77 2.27 4.77
CA ALA A 122 6.35 1.00 4.35
C ALA A 122 7.19 0.35 5.46
N LEU A 123 8.08 1.10 6.12
CA LEU A 123 8.86 0.56 7.24
C LEU A 123 7.98 0.13 8.41
N ARG A 124 6.95 0.92 8.74
CA ARG A 124 6.02 0.57 9.80
C ARG A 124 5.37 -0.79 9.53
N TRP A 125 4.95 -1.07 8.29
CA TRP A 125 4.42 -2.37 7.91
C TRP A 125 5.44 -3.50 8.00
N ILE A 126 6.67 -3.28 7.51
CA ILE A 126 7.75 -4.26 7.62
C ILE A 126 8.02 -4.59 9.08
N GLU A 127 8.10 -3.59 9.96
CA GLU A 127 8.30 -3.79 11.39
C GLU A 127 7.16 -4.59 12.02
N LEU A 128 5.91 -4.31 11.65
CA LEU A 128 4.78 -5.07 12.17
C LEU A 128 4.82 -6.55 11.74
N LEU A 129 5.15 -6.80 10.47
CA LEU A 129 5.30 -8.15 9.94
C LEU A 129 6.48 -8.87 10.57
N CYS A 130 7.57 -8.16 10.84
CA CYS A 130 8.84 -8.70 11.34
C CYS A 130 8.95 -8.84 12.85
N LYS A 131 7.99 -8.30 13.61
CA LYS A 131 7.73 -8.69 15.00
C LYS A 131 7.23 -10.13 15.08
#